data_AF-X1UQ11-F1
#
_entry.id   AF-X1UQ11-F1
#
_cell.length_a   1.000
_cell.length_b   1.000
_cell.length_c   1.000
_cell.angle_alpha   90.00
_cell.angle_beta   90.00
_cell.angle_gamma   90.00
#
_symmetry.space_group_name_H-M   'P 1'
#
loop_
_entity.id
_entity.type
_entity.pdbx_description
1 polymer ?
#
loop_
_entity_poly.entity_id
_entity_poly.type
_entity_poly.pdbx_seq_one_letter_code
_entity_poly.pdbx_strand_id
1 'polypeptide(L)'
;MLYIGLEINKLSLINVSQDYLNKVGLDVSYFQNIGSSIQSENDWAFFIYVVVFTLGALMLYSVLYKSKLIPRFISAWGFIAAAVMLTGSVMIMVEMFTEISLGLELILTLPIAVNEMVLAIWLIVKGFNPSAIASGSAKTDIN
;
A
#
# COMPACT_ATOMS: atom_id res chain seq x y z
N MET A 1 -2.25 -3.20 -12.13
CA MET A 1 -2.47 -4.57 -12.62
C MET A 1 -2.39 -5.59 -11.48
N LEU A 2 -1.35 -5.56 -10.62
CA LEU A 2 -1.19 -6.46 -9.47
C LEU A 2 -2.42 -6.54 -8.54
N TYR A 3 -2.99 -5.38 -8.16
CA TYR A 3 -4.16 -5.32 -7.27
C TYR A 3 -5.42 -5.99 -7.85
N ILE A 4 -5.70 -5.79 -9.14
CA ILE A 4 -6.86 -6.42 -9.80
C ILE A 4 -6.68 -7.94 -9.87
N GLY A 5 -5.45 -8.41 -10.10
CA GLY A 5 -5.12 -9.83 -10.08
C GLY A 5 -5.38 -10.48 -8.72
N LEU A 6 -5.08 -9.80 -7.62
CA LEU A 6 -5.39 -10.24 -6.26
C LEU A 6 -6.88 -10.46 -6.05
N GLU A 7 -7.70 -9.47 -6.42
CA GLU A 7 -9.16 -9.56 -6.22
C GLU A 7 -9.76 -10.72 -7.04
N ILE A 8 -9.29 -10.93 -8.27
CA ILE A 8 -9.73 -12.06 -9.09
C ILE A 8 -9.32 -13.39 -8.43
N ASN A 9 -8.10 -13.48 -7.88
CA ASN A 9 -7.62 -14.70 -7.22
C ASN A 9 -8.42 -15.00 -5.94
N LYS A 10 -8.75 -13.98 -5.13
CA LYS A 10 -9.66 -14.13 -3.97
C LYS A 10 -11.05 -14.61 -4.39
N LEU A 11 -11.62 -14.07 -5.46
CA LEU A 11 -12.93 -14.50 -5.96
C LEU A 11 -12.92 -15.95 -6.45
N SER A 12 -11.77 -16.49 -6.86
CA SER A 12 -11.62 -17.91 -7.20
C SER A 12 -11.94 -18.85 -6.03
N LEU A 13 -11.75 -18.42 -4.77
CA LEU A 13 -12.15 -19.18 -3.58
C LEU A 13 -13.66 -19.49 -3.55
N ILE A 14 -14.49 -18.64 -4.19
CA ILE A 14 -15.93 -18.91 -4.33
C ILE A 14 -16.15 -20.17 -5.16
N ASN A 15 -15.41 -20.35 -6.27
CA ASN A 15 -15.51 -21.54 -7.09
C ASN A 15 -15.01 -22.79 -6.36
N VAL A 16 -13.92 -22.67 -5.58
CA VAL A 16 -13.43 -23.76 -4.72
C VAL A 16 -14.48 -24.18 -3.70
N SER A 17 -15.17 -23.22 -3.08
CA SER A 17 -16.26 -23.46 -2.13
C SER A 17 -17.49 -24.11 -2.79
N GLN A 18 -17.87 -23.66 -3.99
CA GLN A 18 -18.96 -24.28 -4.75
C GLN A 18 -18.62 -25.72 -5.16
N ASP A 19 -17.40 -25.98 -5.62
CA ASP A 19 -16.95 -27.32 -5.97
C ASP A 19 -16.91 -28.25 -4.75
N TYR A 20 -16.51 -27.73 -3.59
CA TYR A 20 -16.57 -28.47 -2.31
C TYR A 20 -17.99 -28.92 -1.95
N LEU A 21 -19.00 -28.07 -2.19
CA LEU A 21 -20.41 -28.40 -1.91
C LEU A 21 -21.01 -29.37 -2.93
N ASN A 22 -20.59 -29.29 -4.20
CA ASN A 22 -21.22 -30.02 -5.30
C ASN A 22 -20.55 -31.37 -5.64
N LYS A 23 -19.25 -31.55 -5.33
CA LYS A 23 -18.49 -32.78 -5.65
C LYS A 23 -18.46 -33.73 -4.46
N VAL A 24 -19.49 -34.56 -4.35
CA VAL A 24 -19.60 -35.61 -3.33
C VAL A 24 -18.57 -36.72 -3.58
N GLY A 25 -17.71 -36.99 -2.59
CA GLY A 25 -16.74 -38.11 -2.62
C GLY A 25 -15.27 -37.72 -2.79
N LEU A 26 -14.96 -36.44 -3.00
CA LEU A 26 -13.59 -35.93 -2.90
C LEU A 26 -13.27 -35.55 -1.45
N ASP A 27 -12.01 -35.75 -1.04
CA ASP A 27 -11.57 -35.52 0.33
C ASP A 27 -11.52 -34.01 0.67
N VAL A 28 -11.89 -33.66 1.90
CA VAL A 28 -11.91 -32.27 2.40
C VAL A 28 -10.53 -31.63 2.31
N SER A 29 -9.49 -32.45 2.52
CA SER A 29 -8.08 -32.06 2.44
C SER A 29 -7.70 -31.50 1.06
N TYR A 30 -8.32 -31.98 -0.03
CA TYR A 30 -8.05 -31.50 -1.39
C TYR A 30 -8.44 -30.03 -1.56
N PHE A 31 -9.66 -29.67 -1.15
CA PHE A 31 -10.16 -28.30 -1.25
C PHE A 31 -9.46 -27.36 -0.27
N GLN A 32 -9.12 -27.84 0.93
CA GLN A 32 -8.34 -27.07 1.90
C GLN A 32 -6.96 -26.71 1.35
N ASN A 33 -6.24 -27.65 0.74
CA ASN A 33 -4.91 -27.39 0.19
C ASN A 33 -4.94 -26.38 -0.97
N ILE A 34 -5.96 -26.46 -1.85
CA ILE A 34 -6.14 -25.46 -2.92
C ILE A 34 -6.47 -24.09 -2.31
N GLY A 35 -7.40 -24.05 -1.35
CA GLY A 35 -7.77 -22.82 -0.66
C GLY A 35 -6.58 -22.16 0.04
N SER A 36 -5.76 -22.94 0.76
CA SER A 36 -4.57 -22.43 1.44
C SER A 36 -3.48 -21.96 0.47
N SER A 37 -3.33 -22.62 -0.68
CA SER A 37 -2.40 -22.16 -1.72
C SER A 37 -2.81 -20.81 -2.29
N ILE A 38 -4.10 -20.65 -2.63
CA ILE A 38 -4.66 -19.38 -3.12
C ILE A 38 -4.50 -18.28 -2.05
N GLN A 39 -4.80 -18.59 -0.78
CA GLN A 39 -4.64 -17.66 0.34
C GLN A 39 -3.18 -17.19 0.45
N SER A 40 -2.23 -18.13 0.44
CA SER A 40 -0.79 -17.85 0.52
C SER A 40 -0.32 -16.94 -0.62
N GLU A 41 -0.74 -17.21 -1.86
CA GLU A 41 -0.43 -16.34 -3.00
C GLU A 41 -0.96 -14.91 -2.81
N ASN A 42 -2.18 -14.78 -2.29
CA ASN A 42 -2.80 -13.48 -2.03
C ASN A 42 -2.05 -12.69 -0.96
N ASP A 43 -1.64 -13.36 0.13
CA ASP A 43 -0.93 -12.74 1.23
C ASP A 43 0.45 -12.21 0.77
N TRP A 44 1.19 -13.01 0.00
CA TRP A 44 2.47 -12.60 -0.58
C TRP A 44 2.34 -11.45 -1.58
N ALA A 45 1.38 -11.53 -2.50
CA ALA A 45 1.20 -10.48 -3.49
C ALA A 45 0.67 -9.17 -2.88
N PHE A 46 -0.16 -9.24 -1.83
CA PHE A 46 -0.57 -8.05 -1.06
C PHE A 46 0.62 -7.41 -0.35
N PHE A 47 1.51 -8.19 0.26
CA PHE A 47 2.71 -7.64 0.89
C PHE A 47 3.65 -6.97 -0.11
N ILE A 48 3.91 -7.60 -1.24
CA ILE A 48 4.72 -7.00 -2.32
C ILE A 48 4.10 -5.68 -2.77
N TYR A 49 2.77 -5.62 -2.93
CA TYR A 49 2.05 -4.40 -3.24
C TYR A 49 2.32 -3.30 -2.21
N VAL A 50 2.18 -3.61 -0.91
CA VAL A 50 2.40 -2.65 0.17
C VAL A 50 3.85 -2.17 0.23
N VAL A 51 4.83 -3.05 0.06
CA VAL A 51 6.25 -2.68 0.04
C VAL A 51 6.57 -1.74 -1.12
N VAL A 52 6.11 -2.08 -2.33
CA VAL A 52 6.34 -1.23 -3.51
C VAL A 52 5.67 0.14 -3.35
N PHE A 53 4.42 0.15 -2.85
CA PHE A 53 3.67 1.39 -2.59
C PHE A 53 4.38 2.27 -1.56
N THR A 54 4.75 1.72 -0.41
CA THR A 54 5.38 2.48 0.68
C THR A 54 6.78 2.98 0.31
N LEU A 55 7.58 2.19 -0.41
CA LEU A 55 8.86 2.66 -0.93
C LEU A 55 8.68 3.82 -1.92
N GLY A 56 7.71 3.70 -2.84
CA GLY A 56 7.35 4.78 -3.76
C GLY A 56 6.89 6.03 -3.01
N ALA A 57 6.06 5.89 -1.99
CA ALA A 57 5.60 6.98 -1.15
C ALA A 57 6.76 7.65 -0.38
N LEU A 58 7.67 6.88 0.22
CA LEU A 58 8.85 7.41 0.90
C LEU A 58 9.74 8.22 -0.05
N MET A 59 9.96 7.72 -1.27
CA MET A 59 10.70 8.45 -2.31
C MET A 59 9.98 9.73 -2.71
N LEU A 60 8.66 9.66 -2.98
CA LEU A 60 7.83 10.80 -3.34
C LEU A 60 7.87 11.88 -2.26
N TYR A 61 7.59 11.54 -1.00
CA TYR A 61 7.57 12.50 0.10
C TYR A 61 8.96 13.06 0.41
N SER A 62 10.03 12.27 0.23
CA SER A 62 11.40 12.76 0.34
C SER A 62 11.71 13.85 -0.69
N VAL A 63 11.29 13.64 -1.94
CA VAL A 63 11.47 14.61 -3.03
C VAL A 63 10.60 15.84 -2.80
N LEU A 64 9.33 15.69 -2.42
CA LEU A 64 8.43 16.80 -2.12
C LEU A 64 8.94 17.65 -0.94
N TYR A 65 9.51 17.01 0.09
CA TYR A 65 10.08 17.72 1.23
C TYR A 65 11.31 18.55 0.85
N LYS A 66 12.21 17.99 0.03
CA LYS A 66 13.44 18.67 -0.43
C LYS A 66 13.15 19.79 -1.43
N SER A 67 12.25 19.52 -2.39
CA SER A 67 11.89 20.46 -3.45
C SER A 67 11.01 21.62 -2.97
N LYS A 68 10.35 21.48 -1.81
CA LYS A 68 9.41 22.48 -1.25
C LYS A 68 8.28 22.85 -2.21
N LEU A 69 7.91 21.92 -3.10
CA LEU A 69 6.80 22.08 -4.05
C LEU A 69 5.45 22.21 -3.35
N ILE A 70 5.32 21.58 -2.17
CA ILE A 70 4.15 21.64 -1.30
C ILE A 70 4.59 22.02 0.13
N PRO A 71 3.66 22.34 1.06
CA PRO A 71 3.99 22.59 2.45
C PRO A 71 4.75 21.43 3.08
N ARG A 72 5.85 21.75 3.76
CA ARG A 72 6.73 20.76 4.40
C ARG A 72 6.00 19.84 5.38
N PHE A 73 4.96 20.34 6.04
CA PHE A 73 4.20 19.53 7.00
C PHE A 73 3.46 18.37 6.30
N ILE A 74 2.91 18.58 5.09
CA ILE A 74 2.21 17.52 4.32
C ILE A 74 3.22 16.44 3.94
N SER A 75 4.40 16.85 3.45
CA SER A 75 5.45 15.91 3.08
C SER A 75 6.02 15.15 4.28
N ALA A 76 6.27 15.82 5.40
CA ALA A 76 6.78 15.18 6.62
C ALA A 76 5.76 14.19 7.20
N TRP A 77 4.48 14.57 7.25
CA TRP A 77 3.41 13.68 7.69
C TRP A 77 3.27 12.46 6.78
N GLY A 78 3.27 12.65 5.46
CA GLY A 78 3.19 11.55 4.49
C GLY A 78 4.38 10.60 4.59
N PHE A 79 5.58 11.13 4.79
CA PHE A 79 6.79 10.33 5.00
C PHE A 79 6.69 9.46 6.26
N ILE A 80 6.28 10.05 7.39
CA ILE A 80 6.10 9.32 8.65
C ILE A 80 5.01 8.26 8.51
N ALA A 81 3.89 8.61 7.88
CA ALA A 81 2.78 7.67 7.66
C ALA A 81 3.19 6.48 6.79
N ALA A 82 3.94 6.72 5.71
CA ALA A 82 4.48 5.65 4.86
C ALA A 82 5.48 4.76 5.62
N ALA A 83 6.33 5.34 6.47
CA ALA A 83 7.28 4.59 7.30
C ALA A 83 6.58 3.71 8.35
N VAL A 84 5.51 4.22 8.96
CA VAL A 84 4.68 3.46 9.92
C VAL A 84 4.02 2.28 9.22
N MET A 85 3.39 2.51 8.06
CA MET A 85 2.76 1.44 7.27
C MET A 85 3.79 0.37 6.87
N LEU A 86 4.95 0.76 6.34
CA LEU A 86 6.01 -0.17 5.95
C LEU A 86 6.50 -1.01 7.14
N THR A 87 6.73 -0.37 8.28
CA THR A 87 7.20 -1.05 9.50
C THR A 87 6.16 -2.05 9.99
N GLY A 88 4.88 -1.66 10.01
CA GLY A 88 3.76 -2.53 10.36
C GLY A 88 3.70 -3.76 9.45
N SER A 89 3.76 -3.56 8.13
CA SER A 89 3.71 -4.67 7.17
C SER A 89 4.89 -5.62 7.27
N VAL A 90 6.10 -5.11 7.53
CA VAL A 90 7.28 -5.95 7.76
C VAL A 90 7.15 -6.75 9.07
N MET A 91 6.63 -6.14 10.13
CA MET A 91 6.39 -6.83 11.41
C MET A 91 5.39 -7.98 11.29
N ILE A 92 4.34 -7.82 10.48
CA ILE A 92 3.40 -8.91 10.16
C ILE A 92 4.13 -10.05 9.43
N MET A 93 4.92 -9.70 8.42
CA MET A 93 5.57 -10.70 7.57
C MET A 93 6.63 -11.54 8.25
N VAL A 94 7.34 -10.99 9.24
CA VAL A 94 8.32 -11.76 10.02
C VAL A 94 7.67 -12.56 11.15
N GLU A 95 6.35 -12.73 11.11
CA GLU A 95 5.53 -13.43 12.12
C GLU A 95 5.74 -12.91 13.54
N MET A 96 6.20 -11.66 13.70
CA MET A 96 6.34 -11.02 15.01
C MET A 96 4.98 -10.86 15.69
N PHE A 97 3.91 -10.81 14.88
CA PHE A 97 2.52 -10.88 15.29
C PHE A 97 1.84 -11.94 14.42
N THR A 98 1.23 -12.96 15.04
CA THR A 98 0.53 -14.03 14.33
C THR A 98 -0.79 -13.56 13.71
N GLU A 99 -1.47 -12.61 14.37
CA GLU A 99 -2.66 -11.96 13.86
C GLU A 99 -2.69 -10.51 14.37
N ILE A 100 -2.93 -9.56 13.45
CA ILE A 100 -3.16 -8.17 13.80
C ILE A 100 -4.66 -7.93 13.79
N SER A 101 -5.19 -7.38 14.88
CA SER A 101 -6.59 -6.97 14.92
C SER A 101 -6.87 -5.94 13.82
N LEU A 102 -8.05 -6.02 13.21
CA LEU A 102 -8.49 -5.09 12.16
C LEU A 102 -8.36 -3.61 12.59
N GLY A 103 -8.55 -3.33 13.88
CA GLY A 103 -8.35 -2.00 14.45
C GLY A 103 -6.88 -1.52 14.40
N LEU A 104 -5.91 -2.39 14.67
CA LEU A 104 -4.49 -2.05 14.62
C LEU A 104 -4.00 -1.89 13.18
N GLU A 105 -4.48 -2.71 12.25
CA GLU A 105 -4.21 -2.55 10.82
C GLU A 105 -4.72 -1.19 10.31
N LEU A 106 -5.94 -0.80 10.72
CA LEU A 106 -6.51 0.50 10.40
C LEU A 106 -5.64 1.64 10.96
N ILE A 107 -5.16 1.53 12.20
CA ILE A 107 -4.29 2.56 12.81
C ILE A 107 -2.98 2.72 12.04
N LEU A 108 -2.43 1.64 11.48
CA LEU A 108 -1.17 1.66 10.73
C LEU A 108 -1.33 2.22 9.31
N THR A 109 -2.51 2.08 8.70
CA THR A 109 -2.78 2.43 7.30
C THR A 109 -3.57 3.74 7.13
N LEU A 110 -4.42 4.10 8.09
CA LEU A 110 -5.26 5.29 8.04
C LEU A 110 -4.44 6.60 7.90
N PRO A 111 -3.31 6.79 8.61
CA PRO A 111 -2.54 8.02 8.49
C PRO A 111 -2.07 8.32 7.06
N ILE A 112 -1.67 7.30 6.29
CA ILE A 112 -1.20 7.50 4.91
C ILE A 112 -2.38 7.75 3.97
N ALA A 113 -3.49 7.03 4.15
CA ALA A 113 -4.70 7.24 3.36
C ALA A 113 -5.25 8.67 3.50
N VAL A 114 -5.31 9.19 4.73
CA VAL A 114 -5.74 10.57 4.98
C VAL A 114 -4.72 11.56 4.41
N ASN A 115 -3.41 11.29 4.52
CA ASN A 115 -2.38 12.16 3.95
C ASN A 115 -2.47 12.26 2.42
N GLU A 116 -2.67 11.15 1.72
CA GLU A 116 -2.83 11.14 0.27
C GLU A 116 -4.06 11.92 -0.18
N MET A 117 -5.17 11.82 0.56
CA MET A 117 -6.37 12.61 0.26
C MET A 117 -6.12 14.11 0.47
N VAL A 118 -5.41 14.49 1.54
CA VAL A 118 -5.00 15.88 1.77
C VAL A 118 -4.03 16.37 0.69
N LEU A 119 -3.07 15.56 0.27
CA LEU A 119 -2.15 15.85 -0.81
C LEU A 119 -2.90 16.07 -2.13
N ALA A 120 -3.84 15.19 -2.47
CA ALA A 120 -4.64 15.28 -3.68
C ALA A 120 -5.46 16.58 -3.70
N ILE A 121 -6.19 16.87 -2.61
CA ILE A 121 -6.96 18.12 -2.48
C ILE A 121 -6.05 19.34 -2.59
N TRP A 122 -4.87 19.31 -1.96
CA TRP A 122 -3.91 20.40 -2.05
C TRP A 122 -3.46 20.65 -3.49
N LEU A 123 -3.11 19.58 -4.22
CA LEU A 123 -2.65 19.69 -5.61
C LEU A 123 -3.76 20.17 -6.54
N ILE A 124 -5.02 19.77 -6.30
CA ILE A 124 -6.18 20.23 -7.07
C ILE A 124 -6.45 21.73 -6.84
N VAL A 125 -6.46 22.17 -5.58
CA VAL A 125 -6.87 23.54 -5.23
C VAL A 125 -5.74 24.55 -5.42
N LYS A 126 -4.52 24.19 -5.03
CA LYS A 126 -3.39 25.12 -4.93
C LYS A 126 -2.25 24.81 -5.91
N GLY A 127 -2.08 23.54 -6.27
CA GLY A 127 -0.96 23.09 -7.09
C GLY A 127 0.40 23.25 -6.43
N PHE A 128 1.45 23.38 -7.25
CA PHE A 128 2.83 23.49 -6.80
C PHE A 128 3.25 24.93 -6.54
N ASN A 129 4.20 25.11 -5.61
CA ASN A 129 4.78 26.41 -5.28
C ASN A 129 5.60 27.00 -6.45
N PRO A 130 5.18 28.12 -7.08
CA PRO A 130 5.87 28.71 -8.23
C PRO A 130 7.30 29.17 -7.91
N SER A 131 7.54 29.70 -6.70
CA SER A 131 8.88 30.18 -6.30
C SER A 131 9.88 29.04 -6.17
N ALA A 132 9.42 27.85 -5.77
CA ALA A 132 10.26 26.66 -5.71
C ALA A 132 10.65 26.18 -7.12
N ILE A 133 9.73 26.27 -8.08
CA ILE A 133 9.98 25.92 -9.49
C ILE A 133 10.99 26.90 -10.11
N ALA A 134 10.80 28.21 -9.91
CA ALA A 134 11.71 29.24 -10.43
C ALA A 134 13.13 29.11 -9.87
N SER A 135 13.26 28.81 -8.57
CA SER A 135 14.57 28.58 -7.93
C SER A 135 15.27 27.32 -8.46
N GLY A 136 14.51 26.30 -8.88
CA GLY A 136 15.03 25.11 -9.54
C GLY A 136 15.58 25.41 -10.94
N SER A 137 14.82 26.15 -11.76
CA SER A 137 15.22 26.56 -13.11
C SER A 137 16.51 27.38 -13.09
N ALA A 138 16.57 28.40 -12.24
CA ALA A 138 17.75 29.27 -12.12
C ALA A 138 19.02 28.51 -11.68
N LYS A 139 18.90 27.36 -11.02
CA LYS A 139 20.06 26.54 -10.63
C LYS A 139 20.59 25.67 -11.79
N THR A 140 19.77 25.39 -12.79
CA THR A 140 20.15 24.64 -13.99
C THR A 140 20.86 25.53 -15.01
N ASP A 141 20.54 26.82 -15.05
CA ASP A 141 21.12 27.77 -16.01
C ASP A 141 22.52 28.29 -15.63
N ILE A 142 22.99 28.03 -14.41
CA ILE A 142 24.28 28.52 -13.87
C ILE A 142 25.34 27.39 -13.79
N ASN A 143 24.98 26.16 -14.16
CA ASN A 143 25.88 25.00 -14.23
C ASN A 143 26.17 24.63 -15.69
#